data_AF-A0AA40CLG8-F1
#
_entry.id   AF-A0AA40CLG8-F1
#
_cell.length_a   1.000
_cell.length_b   1.000
_cell.length_c   1.000
_cell.angle_alpha   90.00
_cell.angle_beta   90.00
_cell.angle_gamma   90.00
#
_symmetry.space_group_name_H-M   'P 1'
#
loop_
_entity.id
_entity.type
_entity.pdbx_description
1 polymer ?
#
loop_
_entity_poly.entity_id
_entity_poly.type
_entity_poly.pdbx_seq_one_letter_code
_entity_poly.pdbx_strand_id
1 'polypeptide(L)'
;MCRETWFRTTLDVPCGVKVPTQKVNVCNAARSALGDGGKQAITKVGAMCHCLPKALEMYGKKVWRSVAEGKEISAAVSSVIGDSMQLQKCMVDNGFHVQDNKALLVTKGDLSPAGGWTVFQAAEIDLISYSELTAAVAPCAAGDSGCEPTRVDNFFTKYLAKSRDLMSNGLVATFKGWIDTFTDIETKVRNVGDAAAHFVGLLNGVSNRIDSIQEKKGLREDKTTTPFLDNVSKAISAVQKFQDVRNATMTIAETAPKLVNLTRNAVKVAQAPPNMSQLFEMAAKGDLRNIEDILKTIKAATELPDLVRNLQKAISPTVGFVSFYSGDDGRDAMSSVDAVLADNTAARNSTSNTRAAVAEIQDLLREDVQAPFRNVMDSIRKLEGALDAFPVKEGKFAIESGVASYQRWSTVSMDLPCVRQARMPYNVAGFKGSFGYPEFFPCPYGPETLPWPNHHIPYIKFRAQ
;
A
#
# COMPACT_ATOMS: atom_id res chain seq x y z
N MET A 1 46.69 12.44 6.55
CA MET A 1 46.98 13.64 7.37
C MET A 1 47.95 14.53 6.61
N CYS A 2 47.58 15.80 6.36
CA CYS A 2 48.46 16.79 5.73
C CYS A 2 49.67 17.01 6.67
N ARG A 3 50.81 16.37 6.38
CA ARG A 3 52.04 16.61 7.12
C ARG A 3 52.66 17.88 6.58
N GLU A 4 53.07 18.77 7.47
CA GLU A 4 53.89 19.92 7.11
C GLU A 4 55.25 19.41 6.66
N THR A 5 55.38 19.08 5.38
CA THR A 5 56.66 18.78 4.75
C THR A 5 57.26 20.06 4.20
N TRP A 6 58.49 20.31 4.60
CA TRP A 6 59.25 21.50 4.29
C TRP A 6 60.31 21.15 3.26
N PHE A 7 60.24 21.72 2.06
CA PHE A 7 61.34 21.64 1.10
C PHE A 7 62.17 22.91 1.21
N ARG A 8 63.48 22.76 1.46
CA ARG A 8 64.45 23.84 1.43
C ARG A 8 65.35 23.63 0.22
N THR A 9 65.31 24.55 -0.74
CA THR A 9 66.31 24.63 -1.81
C THR A 9 66.72 26.07 -2.00
N THR A 10 67.93 26.39 -1.54
CA THR A 10 68.74 27.44 -2.17
C THR A 10 69.18 26.90 -3.51
N LEU A 11 68.86 27.59 -4.60
CA LEU A 11 69.43 27.24 -5.91
C LEU A 11 70.75 28.00 -6.04
N ASP A 12 71.87 27.28 -5.95
CA ASP A 12 73.17 27.86 -6.29
C ASP A 12 73.25 27.99 -7.81
N VAL A 13 73.14 29.24 -8.27
CA VAL A 13 73.46 29.62 -9.64
C VAL A 13 74.97 29.92 -9.77
N PRO A 14 75.57 29.83 -10.98
CA PRO A 14 77.03 29.79 -11.21
C PRO A 14 77.88 31.00 -10.78
N CYS A 15 77.41 31.86 -9.87
CA CYS A 15 78.09 33.11 -9.51
C CYS A 15 77.83 33.58 -8.06
N GLY A 16 77.44 32.69 -7.13
CA GLY A 16 77.30 33.04 -5.70
C GLY A 16 76.10 33.94 -5.37
N VAL A 17 75.21 34.17 -6.33
CA VAL A 17 73.95 34.91 -6.15
C VAL A 17 72.94 34.01 -5.43
N LYS A 18 72.55 34.39 -4.21
CA LYS A 18 71.50 33.71 -3.46
C LYS A 18 70.13 34.22 -3.91
N VAL A 19 69.41 33.44 -4.71
CA VAL A 19 68.01 33.74 -5.03
C VAL A 19 67.15 33.34 -3.80
N PRO A 20 66.44 34.28 -3.16
CA PRO A 20 65.57 33.96 -2.05
C PRO A 20 64.36 33.15 -2.55
N THR A 21 64.31 31.87 -2.19
CA THR A 21 63.14 31.02 -2.43
C THR A 21 62.20 31.09 -1.23
N GLN A 22 60.89 31.20 -1.48
CA GLN A 22 59.89 31.25 -0.41
C GLN A 22 59.55 29.83 0.06
N LYS A 23 59.47 29.63 1.38
CA LYS A 23 58.92 28.41 1.96
C LYS A 23 57.40 28.40 1.76
N VAL A 24 56.89 27.36 1.14
CA VAL A 24 55.45 27.22 0.89
C VAL A 24 54.93 25.99 1.62
N ASN A 25 54.03 26.19 2.60
CA ASN A 25 53.28 25.11 3.22
C ASN A 25 52.25 24.59 2.20
N VAL A 26 52.33 23.31 1.82
CA VAL A 26 51.49 22.71 0.78
C VAL A 26 50.01 22.81 1.09
N CYS A 27 49.61 22.65 2.36
CA CYS A 27 48.21 22.78 2.76
C CYS A 27 47.73 24.24 2.65
N ASN A 28 48.59 25.21 2.96
CA ASN A 28 48.28 26.63 2.76
C ASN A 28 48.28 27.00 1.28
N ALA A 29 49.17 26.45 0.46
CA ALA A 29 49.16 26.64 -0.99
C ALA A 29 47.90 26.06 -1.62
N ALA A 30 47.46 24.88 -1.19
CA ALA A 30 46.20 24.29 -1.62
C ALA A 30 44.99 25.15 -1.19
N ARG A 31 44.97 25.67 0.05
CA ARG A 31 43.94 26.63 0.51
C ARG A 31 43.94 27.92 -0.29
N SER A 32 45.11 28.47 -0.59
CA SER A 32 45.24 29.71 -1.36
C SER A 32 44.86 29.53 -2.82
N ALA A 33 45.20 28.39 -3.43
CA ALA A 33 44.91 28.09 -4.83
C ALA A 33 43.43 27.75 -5.08
N LEU A 34 42.75 27.15 -4.10
CA LEU A 34 41.39 26.63 -4.24
C LEU A 34 40.33 27.45 -3.45
N GLY A 35 40.74 28.48 -2.71
CA GLY A 35 39.85 29.24 -1.84
C GLY A 35 39.12 28.34 -0.81
N ASP A 36 37.82 28.53 -0.66
CA ASP A 36 37.00 27.68 0.22
C ASP A 36 36.93 26.21 -0.25
N GLY A 37 37.13 25.96 -1.56
CA GLY A 37 37.31 24.61 -2.11
C GLY A 37 38.54 23.90 -1.53
N GLY A 38 39.58 24.65 -1.15
CA GLY A 38 40.80 24.09 -0.54
C GLY A 38 40.58 23.55 0.87
N LYS A 39 39.69 24.16 1.65
CA LYS A 39 39.28 23.61 2.95
C LYS A 39 38.51 22.30 2.75
N GLN A 40 37.58 22.27 1.79
CA GLN A 40 36.81 21.06 1.49
C GLN A 40 37.69 19.93 0.95
N ALA A 41 38.62 20.22 0.04
CA ALA A 41 39.57 19.25 -0.50
C ALA A 41 40.45 18.66 0.61
N ILE A 42 40.94 19.47 1.55
CA ILE A 42 41.74 18.99 2.69
C ILE A 42 40.93 18.09 3.61
N THR A 43 39.67 18.43 3.88
CA THR A 43 38.77 17.58 4.69
C THR A 43 38.46 16.26 3.99
N LYS A 44 38.24 16.28 2.68
CA LYS A 44 37.85 15.10 1.89
C LYS A 44 39.04 14.22 1.47
N VAL A 45 40.28 14.71 1.60
CA VAL A 45 41.49 14.03 1.12
C VAL A 45 41.68 12.63 1.72
N GLY A 46 41.26 12.44 2.98
CA GLY A 46 41.34 11.15 3.66
C GLY A 46 40.53 10.08 2.94
N ALA A 47 39.26 10.36 2.66
CA ALA A 47 38.42 9.48 1.86
C ALA A 47 38.91 9.37 0.41
N MET A 48 39.39 10.45 -0.21
CA MET A 48 39.88 10.41 -1.59
C MET A 48 41.11 9.54 -1.80
N CYS A 49 42.03 9.48 -0.83
CA CYS A 49 43.24 8.68 -0.95
C CYS A 49 43.05 7.23 -0.47
N HIS A 50 42.05 6.96 0.37
CA HIS A 50 41.94 5.65 1.04
C HIS A 50 40.63 4.91 0.78
N CYS A 51 39.52 5.61 0.62
CA CYS A 51 38.18 5.02 0.59
C CYS A 51 37.58 5.03 -0.80
N LEU A 52 37.67 6.16 -1.50
CA LEU A 52 37.19 6.30 -2.88
C LEU A 52 37.89 5.31 -3.85
N PRO A 53 39.22 5.15 -3.86
CA PRO A 53 39.87 4.22 -4.78
C PRO A 53 39.43 2.77 -4.53
N LYS A 54 39.29 2.39 -3.25
CA LYS A 54 38.79 1.05 -2.87
C LYS A 54 37.34 0.86 -3.28
N ALA A 55 36.49 1.87 -3.07
CA ALA A 55 35.10 1.80 -3.46
C ALA A 55 34.91 1.73 -4.98
N LEU A 56 35.71 2.49 -5.75
CA LEU A 56 35.73 2.41 -7.21
C LEU A 56 36.27 1.06 -7.71
N GLU A 57 37.32 0.52 -7.07
CA GLU A 57 37.85 -0.82 -7.38
C GLU A 57 36.79 -1.89 -7.11
N MET A 58 36.11 -1.83 -5.97
CA MET A 58 35.04 -2.77 -5.61
C MET A 58 33.85 -2.62 -6.56
N TYR A 59 33.42 -1.41 -6.90
CA TYR A 59 32.38 -1.16 -7.89
C TYR A 59 32.74 -1.71 -9.28
N GLY A 60 34.04 -1.71 -9.61
CA GLY A 60 34.57 -2.36 -10.81
C GLY A 60 34.33 -3.88 -10.84
N LYS A 61 34.15 -4.53 -9.69
CA LYS A 61 33.91 -5.98 -9.57
C LYS A 61 32.43 -6.31 -9.75
N LYS A 62 32.14 -7.40 -10.48
CA LYS A 62 30.77 -7.86 -10.76
C LYS A 62 29.94 -8.11 -9.49
N VAL A 63 30.57 -8.60 -8.43
CA VAL A 63 29.92 -8.93 -7.15
C VAL A 63 29.39 -7.68 -6.43
N TRP A 64 30.06 -6.53 -6.55
CA TRP A 64 29.53 -5.29 -5.99
C TRP A 64 28.30 -4.83 -6.75
N ARG A 65 28.29 -4.90 -8.09
CA ARG A 65 27.11 -4.52 -8.88
C ARG A 65 25.92 -5.43 -8.59
N SER A 66 26.15 -6.73 -8.42
CA SER A 66 25.09 -7.66 -8.04
C SER A 66 24.53 -7.40 -6.64
N VAL A 67 25.30 -6.81 -5.71
CA VAL A 67 24.82 -6.40 -4.38
C VAL A 67 24.21 -5.00 -4.40
N ALA A 68 24.76 -4.11 -5.22
CA ALA A 68 24.26 -2.75 -5.39
C ALA A 68 22.82 -2.74 -5.92
N GLU A 69 22.56 -3.58 -6.91
CA GLU A 69 21.27 -3.65 -7.61
C GLU A 69 20.43 -4.86 -7.21
N GLY A 70 21.07 -5.92 -6.71
CA GLY A 70 20.41 -7.18 -6.41
C GLY A 70 19.82 -7.26 -5.02
N LYS A 71 19.13 -8.37 -4.80
CA LYS A 71 18.32 -8.64 -3.61
C LYS A 71 18.72 -9.96 -2.97
N GLU A 72 19.87 -10.49 -3.33
CA GLU A 72 20.32 -11.83 -2.94
C GLU A 72 20.77 -11.89 -1.48
N ILE A 73 20.44 -12.97 -0.79
CA ILE A 73 20.90 -13.29 0.56
C ILE A 73 21.89 -14.45 0.46
N SER A 74 23.18 -14.16 0.58
CA SER A 74 24.22 -15.19 0.59
C SER A 74 25.47 -14.76 1.37
N ALA A 75 26.35 -15.72 1.66
CA ALA A 75 27.61 -15.45 2.37
C ALA A 75 28.52 -14.48 1.60
N ALA A 76 28.57 -14.61 0.28
CA ALA A 76 29.34 -13.73 -0.59
C ALA A 76 28.80 -12.29 -0.54
N VAL A 77 27.47 -12.14 -0.56
CA VAL A 77 26.80 -10.84 -0.43
C VAL A 77 27.06 -10.22 0.94
N SER A 78 27.01 -11.00 2.02
CA SER A 78 27.26 -10.52 3.39
C SER A 78 28.63 -9.83 3.52
N SER A 79 29.68 -10.43 2.95
CA SER A 79 31.03 -9.85 2.95
C SER A 79 31.05 -8.51 2.20
N VAL A 80 30.42 -8.44 1.03
CA VAL A 80 30.40 -7.23 0.21
C VAL A 80 29.59 -6.11 0.87
N ILE A 81 28.49 -6.42 1.55
CA ILE A 81 27.71 -5.46 2.34
C ILE A 81 28.57 -4.91 3.49
N GLY A 82 29.28 -5.77 4.23
CA GLY A 82 30.17 -5.35 5.32
C GLY A 82 31.25 -4.38 4.86
N ASP A 83 31.92 -4.68 3.74
CA ASP A 83 32.90 -3.79 3.11
C ASP A 83 32.25 -2.48 2.65
N SER A 84 31.05 -2.56 2.07
CA SER A 84 30.27 -1.40 1.64
C SER A 84 29.94 -0.47 2.80
N MET A 85 29.57 -1.01 3.96
CA MET A 85 29.28 -0.24 5.17
C MET A 85 30.51 0.53 5.64
N GLN A 86 31.68 -0.11 5.67
CA GLN A 86 32.92 0.54 6.10
C GLN A 86 33.33 1.65 5.13
N LEU A 87 33.22 1.41 3.83
CA LEU A 87 33.54 2.39 2.79
C LEU A 87 32.55 3.56 2.79
N GLN A 88 31.25 3.30 2.89
CA GLN A 88 30.23 4.34 2.98
C GLN A 88 30.44 5.19 4.24
N LYS A 89 30.70 4.56 5.39
CA LYS A 89 31.02 5.27 6.64
C LYS A 89 32.25 6.15 6.46
N CYS A 90 33.33 5.63 5.88
CA CYS A 90 34.52 6.44 5.63
C CYS A 90 34.21 7.66 4.73
N MET A 91 33.46 7.47 3.64
CA MET A 91 33.06 8.57 2.76
C MET A 91 32.26 9.63 3.52
N VAL A 92 31.26 9.21 4.31
CA VAL A 92 30.41 10.11 5.11
C VAL A 92 31.21 10.85 6.19
N ASP A 93 32.04 10.14 6.95
CA ASP A 93 32.89 10.71 8.01
C ASP A 93 33.90 11.75 7.44
N ASN A 94 34.16 11.72 6.13
CA ASN A 94 35.02 12.69 5.42
C ASN A 94 34.21 13.74 4.61
N GLY A 95 32.90 13.87 4.85
CA GLY A 95 32.08 14.95 4.29
C GLY A 95 31.50 14.70 2.89
N PHE A 96 31.40 13.44 2.47
CA PHE A 96 30.54 13.05 1.35
C PHE A 96 29.12 12.73 1.84
N HIS A 97 28.13 12.94 0.98
CA HIS A 97 26.74 12.64 1.29
C HIS A 97 26.27 11.41 0.51
N VAL A 98 25.36 10.65 1.12
CA VAL A 98 24.59 9.63 0.43
C VAL A 98 23.27 10.25 0.01
N GLN A 99 22.99 10.18 -1.28
CA GLN A 99 21.72 10.55 -1.91
C GLN A 99 20.92 9.26 -2.15
N ASP A 100 19.61 9.41 -2.28
CA ASP A 100 18.71 8.32 -2.61
C ASP A 100 17.52 8.78 -3.46
N ASN A 101 16.83 7.82 -4.06
CA ASN A 101 15.60 8.07 -4.80
C ASN A 101 14.33 7.50 -4.12
N LYS A 102 14.33 7.36 -2.78
CA LYS A 102 13.19 6.81 -2.01
C LYS A 102 11.90 7.57 -2.26
N ALA A 103 11.98 8.90 -2.42
CA ALA A 103 10.82 9.75 -2.72
C ALA A 103 10.07 9.34 -4.01
N LEU A 104 10.76 8.76 -4.99
CA LEU A 104 10.12 8.26 -6.21
C LEU A 104 9.22 7.05 -5.93
N LEU A 105 9.60 6.19 -4.97
CA LEU A 105 8.77 5.04 -4.58
C LEU A 105 7.43 5.48 -3.99
N VAL A 106 7.44 6.52 -3.15
CA VAL A 106 6.25 7.01 -2.43
C VAL A 106 5.35 7.88 -3.32
N THR A 107 5.91 8.56 -4.32
CA THR A 107 5.13 9.43 -5.20
C THR A 107 4.61 8.72 -6.45
N LYS A 108 5.42 7.84 -7.06
CA LYS A 108 5.12 7.26 -8.38
C LYS A 108 5.37 5.74 -8.48
N GLY A 109 6.02 5.15 -7.48
CA GLY A 109 6.38 3.73 -7.49
C GLY A 109 5.46 2.86 -6.64
N ASP A 110 6.00 1.73 -6.20
CA ASP A 110 5.29 0.68 -5.49
C ASP A 110 4.66 1.10 -4.15
N LEU A 111 5.19 2.16 -3.55
CA LEU A 111 4.73 2.69 -2.27
C LEU A 111 3.77 3.88 -2.44
N SER A 112 3.37 4.18 -3.68
CA SER A 112 2.48 5.31 -3.97
C SER A 112 1.02 4.99 -3.68
N PRO A 113 0.28 5.90 -3.03
CA PRO A 113 -1.17 5.78 -2.88
C PRO A 113 -1.93 6.17 -4.16
N ALA A 114 -1.24 6.57 -5.23
CA ALA A 114 -1.87 6.96 -6.50
C ALA A 114 -2.78 5.86 -7.05
N GLY A 115 -3.91 6.23 -7.65
CA GLY A 115 -4.87 5.26 -8.18
C GLY A 115 -5.69 4.52 -7.11
N GLY A 116 -5.79 5.08 -5.89
CA GLY A 116 -6.63 4.55 -4.82
C GLY A 116 -5.99 3.43 -3.98
N TRP A 117 -4.67 3.28 -4.06
CA TRP A 117 -3.95 2.31 -3.23
C TRP A 117 -3.81 2.80 -1.79
N THR A 118 -4.11 1.93 -0.83
CA THR A 118 -3.69 2.07 0.56
C THR A 118 -2.48 1.18 0.76
N VAL A 119 -1.35 1.76 1.18
CA VAL A 119 -0.06 1.07 1.28
C VAL A 119 0.35 0.93 2.74
N PHE A 120 0.71 -0.28 3.15
CA PHE A 120 1.25 -0.62 4.46
C PHE A 120 2.69 -1.09 4.32
N GLN A 121 3.61 -0.47 5.04
CA GLN A 121 5.04 -0.68 4.90
C GLN A 121 5.58 -1.44 6.10
N ALA A 122 6.45 -2.43 5.85
CA ALA A 122 7.24 -3.08 6.89
C ALA A 122 8.38 -2.17 7.34
N ALA A 123 9.19 -2.66 8.27
CA ALA A 123 10.46 -2.02 8.56
C ALA A 123 11.35 -2.01 7.31
N GLU A 124 12.02 -0.88 7.07
CA GLU A 124 13.03 -0.80 6.03
C GLU A 124 14.21 -1.71 6.38
N ILE A 125 14.62 -2.52 5.41
CA ILE A 125 15.87 -3.27 5.42
C ILE A 125 16.93 -2.33 4.87
N ASP A 126 17.48 -1.53 5.77
CA ASP A 126 18.63 -0.68 5.50
C ASP A 126 19.92 -1.50 5.42
N LEU A 127 21.04 -0.86 5.09
CA LEU A 127 22.33 -1.53 4.92
C LEU A 127 22.75 -2.32 6.18
N ILE A 128 22.41 -1.84 7.38
CA ILE A 128 22.71 -2.53 8.64
C ILE A 128 21.84 -3.77 8.78
N SER A 129 20.54 -3.63 8.60
CA SER A 129 19.57 -4.72 8.69
C SER A 129 19.81 -5.78 7.61
N TYR A 130 20.25 -5.37 6.42
CA TYR A 130 20.63 -6.27 5.35
C TYR A 130 21.87 -7.08 5.74
N SER A 131 22.89 -6.44 6.31
CA SER A 131 24.07 -7.14 6.84
C SER A 131 23.71 -8.12 7.96
N GLU A 132 22.86 -7.71 8.91
CA GLU A 132 22.39 -8.58 10.00
C GLU A 132 21.62 -9.79 9.45
N LEU A 133 20.75 -9.57 8.46
CA LEU A 133 19.99 -10.63 7.78
C LEU A 133 20.92 -11.63 7.09
N THR A 134 21.84 -11.15 6.25
CA THR A 134 22.75 -12.03 5.53
C THR A 134 23.66 -12.78 6.48
N ALA A 135 24.13 -12.15 7.56
CA ALA A 135 24.93 -12.81 8.59
C ALA A 135 24.15 -13.88 9.38
N ALA A 136 22.84 -13.69 9.56
CA ALA A 136 21.98 -14.65 10.24
C ALA A 136 21.66 -15.87 9.35
N VAL A 137 21.38 -15.65 8.06
CA VAL A 137 20.90 -16.71 7.15
C VAL A 137 22.04 -17.41 6.39
N ALA A 138 23.12 -16.71 6.04
CA ALA A 138 24.19 -17.26 5.21
C ALA A 138 24.83 -18.56 5.75
N PRO A 139 25.06 -18.74 7.07
CA PRO A 139 25.60 -19.99 7.60
C PRO A 139 24.70 -21.21 7.32
N CYS A 140 23.39 -21.01 7.19
CA CYS A 140 22.40 -22.06 6.90
C CYS A 140 22.54 -22.63 5.47
N ALA A 141 23.24 -21.94 4.57
CA ALA A 141 23.51 -22.45 3.21
C ALA A 141 24.38 -23.71 3.18
N ALA A 142 25.08 -24.03 4.28
CA ALA A 142 25.82 -25.29 4.46
C ALA A 142 24.94 -26.45 5.00
N GLY A 143 23.62 -26.23 5.13
CA GLY A 143 22.68 -27.16 5.74
C GLY A 143 22.52 -26.96 7.25
N ASP A 144 21.76 -27.84 7.91
CA ASP A 144 21.38 -27.74 9.33
C ASP A 144 22.58 -27.58 10.28
N SER A 145 23.73 -28.15 9.94
CA SER A 145 24.95 -28.13 10.76
C SER A 145 25.68 -26.78 10.77
N GLY A 146 25.45 -25.93 9.77
CA GLY A 146 26.01 -24.58 9.68
C GLY A 146 25.06 -23.49 10.18
N CYS A 147 23.77 -23.80 10.32
CA CYS A 147 22.76 -22.82 10.72
C CYS A 147 22.81 -22.56 12.23
N GLU A 148 22.76 -21.29 12.65
CA GLU A 148 22.69 -20.91 14.06
C GLU A 148 21.26 -20.46 14.42
N PRO A 149 20.42 -21.32 15.03
CA PRO A 149 19.02 -21.00 15.28
C PRO A 149 18.82 -19.69 16.04
N THR A 150 19.65 -19.45 17.05
CA THR A 150 19.59 -18.23 17.88
C THR A 150 19.87 -16.95 17.08
N ARG A 151 20.72 -16.99 16.05
CA ARG A 151 20.98 -15.79 15.22
C ARG A 151 19.81 -15.49 14.30
N VAL A 152 19.27 -16.52 13.65
CA VAL A 152 18.06 -16.40 12.82
C VAL A 152 16.91 -15.88 13.68
N ASP A 153 16.74 -16.45 14.87
CA ASP A 153 15.69 -16.08 15.81
C ASP A 153 15.77 -14.61 16.26
N ASN A 154 16.96 -14.18 16.70
CA ASN A 154 17.19 -12.81 17.15
C ASN A 154 16.93 -11.78 16.05
N PHE A 155 17.41 -12.03 14.83
CA PHE A 155 17.19 -11.12 13.71
C PHE A 155 15.70 -10.98 13.39
N PHE A 156 15.02 -12.11 13.13
CA PHE A 156 13.61 -12.08 12.72
C PHE A 156 12.70 -11.57 13.82
N THR A 157 12.97 -11.88 15.10
CA THR A 157 12.21 -11.32 16.22
C THR A 157 12.26 -9.79 16.23
N LYS A 158 13.47 -9.21 16.12
CA LYS A 158 13.67 -7.75 16.11
C LYS A 158 13.04 -7.11 14.87
N TYR A 159 13.31 -7.67 13.69
CA TYR A 159 12.82 -7.12 12.42
C TYR A 159 11.29 -7.20 12.30
N LEU A 160 10.69 -8.36 12.64
CA LEU A 160 9.26 -8.57 12.53
C LEU A 160 8.48 -7.82 13.61
N ALA A 161 9.03 -7.62 14.81
CA ALA A 161 8.44 -6.74 15.80
C ALA A 161 8.28 -5.31 15.28
N LYS A 162 9.35 -4.73 14.72
CA LYS A 162 9.32 -3.38 14.11
C LYS A 162 8.38 -3.33 12.90
N SER A 163 8.40 -4.36 12.06
CA SER A 163 7.53 -4.44 10.89
C SER A 163 6.05 -4.53 11.27
N ARG A 164 5.72 -5.25 12.34
CA ARG A 164 4.36 -5.33 12.89
C ARG A 164 3.86 -3.95 13.32
N ASP A 165 4.70 -3.17 13.99
CA ASP A 165 4.29 -1.85 14.48
C ASP A 165 3.97 -0.87 13.33
N LEU A 166 4.70 -0.98 12.22
CA LEU A 166 4.53 -0.13 11.02
C LEU A 166 3.43 -0.62 10.06
N MET A 167 3.27 -1.94 9.90
CA MET A 167 2.36 -2.54 8.92
C MET A 167 1.08 -3.06 9.58
N SER A 168 1.21 -3.95 10.56
CA SER A 168 0.08 -4.72 11.10
C SER A 168 -0.94 -3.85 11.82
N ASN A 169 -0.51 -2.77 12.49
CA ASN A 169 -1.44 -1.86 13.15
C ASN A 169 -2.40 -1.19 12.15
N GLY A 170 -1.88 -0.78 11.00
CA GLY A 170 -2.69 -0.24 9.91
C GLY A 170 -3.63 -1.29 9.31
N LEU A 171 -3.13 -2.50 9.05
CA LEU A 171 -3.93 -3.63 8.57
C LEU A 171 -5.09 -3.97 9.52
N VAL A 172 -4.81 -4.03 10.82
CA VAL A 172 -5.79 -4.33 11.86
C VAL A 172 -6.86 -3.24 11.91
N ALA A 173 -6.48 -1.96 11.80
CA ALA A 173 -7.44 -0.87 11.75
C ALA A 173 -8.36 -0.99 10.52
N THR A 174 -7.81 -1.31 9.35
CA THR A 174 -8.61 -1.56 8.13
C THR A 174 -9.59 -2.73 8.31
N PHE A 175 -9.13 -3.87 8.82
CA PHE A 175 -9.99 -5.03 9.03
C PHE A 175 -11.05 -4.80 10.10
N LYS A 176 -10.75 -4.02 11.15
CA LYS A 176 -11.77 -3.61 12.12
C LYS A 176 -12.86 -2.76 11.48
N GLY A 177 -12.50 -1.81 10.62
CA GLY A 177 -13.48 -1.04 9.85
C GLY A 177 -14.36 -1.94 8.97
N TRP A 178 -13.80 -3.00 8.38
CA TRP A 178 -14.60 -3.98 7.63
C TRP A 178 -15.55 -4.78 8.52
N ILE A 179 -15.15 -5.15 9.73
CA ILE A 179 -16.03 -5.82 10.71
C ILE A 179 -17.26 -4.94 10.97
N ASP A 180 -17.05 -3.64 11.20
CA ASP A 180 -18.16 -2.70 11.44
C ASP A 180 -19.10 -2.63 10.23
N THR A 181 -18.55 -2.60 9.01
CA THR A 181 -19.35 -2.67 7.77
C THR A 181 -20.16 -3.97 7.69
N PHE A 182 -19.58 -5.12 8.02
CA PHE A 182 -20.31 -6.40 7.99
C PHE A 182 -21.41 -6.48 9.05
N THR A 183 -21.20 -5.89 10.22
CA THR A 183 -22.23 -5.78 11.26
C THR A 183 -23.37 -4.85 10.83
N ASP A 184 -23.08 -3.76 10.10
CA ASP A 184 -24.14 -2.93 9.50
C ASP A 184 -24.90 -3.71 8.43
N ILE A 185 -24.22 -4.42 7.52
CA ILE A 185 -24.85 -5.30 6.52
C ILE A 185 -25.77 -6.33 7.19
N GLU A 186 -25.31 -7.00 8.26
CA GLU A 186 -26.12 -7.94 9.03
C GLU A 186 -27.41 -7.30 9.53
N THR A 187 -27.29 -6.08 10.08
CA THR A 187 -28.43 -5.32 10.60
C THR A 187 -29.40 -4.94 9.50
N LYS A 188 -28.90 -4.50 8.33
CA LYS A 188 -29.77 -4.17 7.18
C LYS A 188 -30.46 -5.42 6.61
N VAL A 189 -29.77 -6.55 6.51
CA VAL A 189 -30.37 -7.83 6.10
C VAL A 189 -31.51 -8.22 7.03
N ARG A 190 -31.31 -8.12 8.36
CA ARG A 190 -32.39 -8.36 9.34
C ARG A 190 -33.59 -7.44 9.12
N ASN A 191 -33.36 -6.14 8.94
CA ASN A 191 -34.42 -5.17 8.69
C ASN A 191 -35.24 -5.48 7.42
N VAL A 192 -34.57 -5.95 6.35
CA VAL A 192 -35.26 -6.40 5.12
C VAL A 192 -36.14 -7.62 5.43
N GLY A 193 -35.63 -8.59 6.20
CA GLY A 193 -36.35 -9.79 6.58
C GLY A 193 -37.58 -9.48 7.42
N ASP A 194 -37.46 -8.57 8.39
CA ASP A 194 -38.56 -8.12 9.25
C ASP A 194 -39.63 -7.35 8.45
N ALA A 195 -39.20 -6.44 7.57
CA ALA A 195 -40.10 -5.71 6.69
C ALA A 195 -40.85 -6.66 5.74
N ALA A 196 -40.16 -7.65 5.17
CA ALA A 196 -40.76 -8.64 4.28
C ALA A 196 -41.73 -9.56 5.02
N ALA A 197 -41.39 -10.00 6.24
CA ALA A 197 -42.28 -10.81 7.07
C ALA A 197 -43.59 -10.06 7.41
N HIS A 198 -43.49 -8.77 7.76
CA HIS A 198 -44.64 -7.92 8.02
C HIS A 198 -45.51 -7.75 6.76
N PHE A 199 -44.90 -7.41 5.62
CA PHE A 199 -45.59 -7.27 4.34
C PHE A 199 -46.31 -8.55 3.92
N VAL A 200 -45.64 -9.72 3.96
CA VAL A 200 -46.25 -11.01 3.60
C VAL A 200 -47.42 -11.36 4.53
N GLY A 201 -47.27 -11.09 5.83
CA GLY A 201 -48.33 -11.32 6.81
C GLY A 201 -49.62 -10.57 6.49
N LEU A 202 -49.50 -9.29 6.08
CA LEU A 202 -50.64 -8.47 5.67
C LEU A 202 -51.19 -8.91 4.30
N LEU A 203 -50.30 -9.09 3.32
CA LEU A 203 -50.67 -9.42 1.95
C LEU A 203 -51.50 -10.71 1.83
N ASN A 204 -51.19 -11.74 2.63
CA ASN A 204 -51.91 -13.03 2.61
C ASN A 204 -53.41 -12.92 2.93
N GLY A 205 -53.84 -11.83 3.58
CA GLY A 205 -55.25 -11.58 3.91
C GLY A 205 -55.96 -10.59 2.98
N VAL A 206 -55.23 -9.90 2.10
CA VAL A 206 -55.78 -8.77 1.31
C VAL A 206 -56.86 -9.24 0.35
N SER A 207 -56.63 -10.31 -0.43
CA SER A 207 -57.63 -10.83 -1.37
C SER A 207 -58.94 -11.21 -0.67
N ASN A 208 -58.86 -11.96 0.43
CA ASN A 208 -60.05 -12.36 1.21
C ASN A 208 -60.81 -11.16 1.79
N ARG A 209 -60.10 -10.10 2.20
CA ARG A 209 -60.71 -8.87 2.72
C ARG A 209 -61.38 -8.08 1.60
N ILE A 210 -60.79 -8.02 0.42
CA ILE A 210 -61.41 -7.42 -0.77
C ILE A 210 -62.69 -8.17 -1.13
N ASP A 211 -62.67 -9.50 -1.17
CA ASP A 211 -63.87 -10.31 -1.43
C ASP A 211 -64.96 -10.04 -0.39
N SER A 212 -64.60 -9.94 0.90
CA SER A 212 -65.56 -9.59 1.95
C SER A 212 -66.17 -8.19 1.78
N ILE A 213 -65.39 -7.20 1.33
CA ILE A 213 -65.89 -5.86 1.01
C ILE A 213 -66.87 -5.94 -0.18
N GLN A 214 -66.52 -6.69 -1.22
CA GLN A 214 -67.37 -6.88 -2.40
C GLN A 214 -68.73 -7.47 -2.02
N GLU A 215 -68.75 -8.53 -1.22
CA GLU A 215 -69.98 -9.16 -0.74
C GLU A 215 -70.82 -8.23 0.14
N LYS A 216 -70.21 -7.59 1.15
CA LYS A 216 -70.92 -6.76 2.14
C LYS A 216 -71.50 -5.48 1.54
N LYS A 217 -70.82 -4.90 0.55
CA LYS A 217 -71.22 -3.63 -0.08
C LYS A 217 -71.93 -3.82 -1.41
N GLY A 218 -72.04 -5.05 -1.89
CA GLY A 218 -72.68 -5.38 -3.16
C GLY A 218 -71.91 -4.86 -4.38
N LEU A 219 -70.58 -4.77 -4.30
CA LEU A 219 -69.74 -4.44 -5.44
C LEU A 219 -69.72 -5.66 -6.38
N ARG A 220 -70.43 -5.56 -7.51
CA ARG A 220 -70.45 -6.60 -8.54
C ARG A 220 -69.69 -6.12 -9.77
N GLU A 221 -69.13 -7.06 -10.53
CA GLU A 221 -68.51 -6.79 -11.82
C GLU A 221 -69.54 -6.24 -12.81
N ASP A 222 -69.27 -5.03 -13.32
CA ASP A 222 -69.98 -4.39 -14.40
C ASP A 222 -69.01 -3.55 -15.26
N LYS A 223 -69.51 -2.91 -16.32
CA LYS A 223 -68.69 -2.10 -17.24
C LYS A 223 -67.89 -0.98 -16.55
N THR A 224 -68.31 -0.53 -15.38
CA THR A 224 -67.68 0.54 -14.60
C THR A 224 -66.75 0.02 -13.49
N THR A 225 -67.04 -1.12 -12.86
CA THR A 225 -66.27 -1.68 -11.74
C THR A 225 -65.22 -2.71 -12.15
N THR A 226 -65.44 -3.46 -13.24
CA THR A 226 -64.50 -4.48 -13.73
C THR A 226 -63.10 -3.91 -14.00
N PRO A 227 -62.93 -2.76 -14.68
CA PRO A 227 -61.59 -2.20 -14.91
C PRO A 227 -60.84 -1.87 -13.61
N PHE A 228 -61.56 -1.40 -12.58
CA PHE A 228 -60.98 -1.12 -11.27
C PHE A 228 -60.55 -2.41 -10.56
N LEU A 229 -61.42 -3.42 -10.52
CA LEU A 229 -61.10 -4.72 -9.90
C LEU A 229 -59.96 -5.45 -10.61
N ASP A 230 -59.88 -5.35 -11.94
CA ASP A 230 -58.75 -5.86 -12.73
C ASP A 230 -57.44 -5.16 -12.35
N ASN A 231 -57.47 -3.83 -12.18
CA ASN A 231 -56.29 -3.08 -11.76
C ASN A 231 -55.89 -3.43 -10.32
N VAL A 232 -56.84 -3.63 -9.41
CA VAL A 232 -56.60 -4.12 -8.04
C VAL A 232 -55.90 -5.48 -8.07
N SER A 233 -56.43 -6.43 -8.84
CA SER A 233 -55.86 -7.77 -9.00
C SER A 233 -54.43 -7.71 -9.56
N LYS A 234 -54.21 -6.92 -10.62
CA LYS A 234 -52.87 -6.70 -11.20
C LYS A 234 -51.90 -6.09 -10.19
N ALA A 235 -52.32 -5.11 -9.41
CA ALA A 235 -51.48 -4.48 -8.39
C ALA A 235 -51.08 -5.48 -7.30
N ILE A 236 -52.01 -6.29 -6.81
CA ILE A 236 -51.75 -7.37 -5.85
C ILE A 236 -50.77 -8.39 -6.44
N SER A 237 -51.01 -8.85 -7.67
CA SER A 237 -50.10 -9.79 -8.36
C SER A 237 -48.70 -9.21 -8.59
N ALA A 238 -48.59 -7.90 -8.85
CA ALA A 238 -47.30 -7.24 -9.04
C ALA A 238 -46.46 -7.26 -7.75
N VAL A 239 -47.07 -6.99 -6.59
CA VAL A 239 -46.38 -7.02 -5.30
C VAL A 239 -46.22 -8.44 -4.74
N GLN A 240 -47.05 -9.41 -5.14
CA GLN A 240 -46.94 -10.82 -4.75
C GLN A 240 -45.60 -11.44 -5.17
N LYS A 241 -44.98 -10.95 -6.26
CA LYS A 241 -43.63 -11.37 -6.68
C LYS A 241 -42.56 -11.17 -5.58
N PHE A 242 -42.81 -10.28 -4.62
CA PHE A 242 -41.91 -9.99 -3.50
C PHE A 242 -42.22 -10.81 -2.24
N GLN A 243 -43.14 -11.77 -2.29
CA GLN A 243 -43.43 -12.66 -1.15
C GLN A 243 -42.22 -13.53 -0.77
N ASP A 244 -41.38 -13.88 -1.75
CA ASP A 244 -40.19 -14.69 -1.53
C ASP A 244 -38.98 -13.91 -0.99
N VAL A 245 -39.08 -12.56 -0.90
CA VAL A 245 -38.02 -11.72 -0.32
C VAL A 245 -37.65 -12.24 1.06
N ARG A 246 -38.62 -12.59 1.90
CA ARG A 246 -38.36 -13.13 3.24
C ARG A 246 -37.48 -14.38 3.19
N ASN A 247 -37.83 -15.35 2.36
CA ASN A 247 -37.10 -16.62 2.25
C ASN A 247 -35.68 -16.38 1.74
N ALA A 248 -35.52 -15.54 0.71
CA ALA A 248 -34.22 -15.17 0.18
C ALA A 248 -33.38 -14.39 1.22
N THR A 249 -34.01 -13.59 2.06
CA THR A 249 -33.33 -12.85 3.14
C THR A 249 -32.80 -13.81 4.22
N MET A 250 -33.52 -14.89 4.53
CA MET A 250 -33.03 -15.92 5.45
C MET A 250 -31.76 -16.62 4.94
N THR A 251 -31.68 -16.88 3.63
CA THR A 251 -30.48 -17.48 3.02
C THR A 251 -29.25 -16.57 3.14
N ILE A 252 -29.41 -15.26 2.90
CA ILE A 252 -28.30 -14.31 2.98
C ILE A 252 -28.00 -13.85 4.41
N ALA A 253 -28.89 -14.08 5.38
CA ALA A 253 -28.63 -13.76 6.79
C ALA A 253 -27.46 -14.58 7.36
N GLU A 254 -27.20 -15.77 6.83
CA GLU A 254 -26.04 -16.59 7.21
C GLU A 254 -24.70 -16.06 6.68
N THR A 255 -24.73 -15.15 5.71
CA THR A 255 -23.53 -14.59 5.08
C THR A 255 -22.78 -13.65 6.01
N ALA A 256 -23.49 -12.78 6.73
CA ALA A 256 -22.84 -11.75 7.53
C ALA A 256 -21.98 -12.32 8.69
N PRO A 257 -22.43 -13.33 9.46
CA PRO A 257 -21.57 -13.99 10.45
C PRO A 257 -20.32 -14.64 9.83
N LYS A 258 -20.44 -15.21 8.62
CA LYS A 258 -19.29 -15.78 7.89
C LYS A 258 -18.28 -14.69 7.53
N LEU A 259 -18.73 -13.53 7.04
CA LEU A 259 -17.88 -12.39 6.71
C LEU A 259 -17.17 -11.84 7.95
N VAL A 260 -17.89 -11.59 9.04
CA VAL A 260 -17.32 -11.14 10.32
C VAL A 260 -16.24 -12.12 10.81
N ASN A 261 -16.49 -13.44 10.74
CA ASN A 261 -15.52 -14.44 11.16
C ASN A 261 -14.27 -14.48 10.26
N LEU A 262 -14.44 -14.41 8.94
CA LEU A 262 -13.32 -14.32 7.99
C LEU A 262 -12.44 -13.10 8.28
N THR A 263 -13.05 -11.95 8.58
CA THR A 263 -12.31 -10.71 8.87
C THR A 263 -11.66 -10.72 10.25
N ARG A 264 -12.29 -11.32 11.26
CA ARG A 264 -11.64 -11.59 12.56
C ARG A 264 -10.43 -12.50 12.39
N ASN A 265 -10.48 -13.47 11.49
CA ASN A 265 -9.31 -14.29 11.14
C ASN A 265 -8.24 -13.44 10.46
N ALA A 266 -8.59 -12.51 9.56
CA ALA A 266 -7.63 -11.57 8.98
C ALA A 266 -6.94 -10.68 10.04
N VAL A 267 -7.68 -10.20 11.04
CA VAL A 267 -7.10 -9.48 12.20
C VAL A 267 -6.10 -10.37 12.94
N LYS A 268 -6.45 -11.63 13.23
CA LYS A 268 -5.53 -12.58 13.89
C LYS A 268 -4.28 -12.83 13.07
N VAL A 269 -4.42 -13.02 11.76
CA VAL A 269 -3.30 -13.21 10.82
C VAL A 269 -2.37 -12.00 10.81
N ALA A 270 -2.93 -10.79 10.77
CA ALA A 270 -2.14 -9.56 10.81
C ALA A 270 -1.40 -9.37 12.16
N GLN A 271 -1.97 -9.86 13.26
CA GLN A 271 -1.38 -9.79 14.60
C GLN A 271 -0.51 -10.98 14.98
N ALA A 272 -0.53 -12.05 14.19
CA ALA A 272 0.09 -13.30 14.54
C ALA A 272 1.61 -13.10 14.73
N PRO A 273 2.18 -13.61 15.83
CA PRO A 273 3.62 -13.61 15.99
C PRO A 273 4.27 -14.48 14.90
N PRO A 274 5.53 -14.20 14.57
CA PRO A 274 6.26 -15.03 13.63
C PRO A 274 6.41 -16.47 14.11
N ASN A 275 6.32 -17.42 13.17
CA ASN A 275 6.59 -18.81 13.45
C ASN A 275 8.09 -19.06 13.31
N MET A 276 8.83 -18.94 14.41
CA MET A 276 10.30 -19.02 14.41
C MET A 276 10.82 -20.39 13.95
N SER A 277 10.11 -21.48 14.25
CA SER A 277 10.47 -22.81 13.76
C SER A 277 10.35 -22.94 12.25
N GLN A 278 9.29 -22.39 11.67
CA GLN A 278 9.11 -22.34 10.21
C GLN A 278 10.17 -21.44 9.56
N LEU A 279 10.54 -20.33 10.20
CA LEU A 279 11.59 -19.44 9.70
C LEU A 279 12.96 -20.09 9.67
N PHE A 280 13.29 -20.83 10.73
CA PHE A 280 14.50 -21.64 10.76
C PHE A 280 14.51 -22.68 9.65
N GLU A 281 13.40 -23.41 9.47
CA GLU A 281 13.27 -24.42 8.41
C GLU A 281 13.43 -23.80 7.01
N MET A 282 12.84 -22.62 6.78
CA MET A 282 13.03 -21.88 5.53
C MET A 282 14.48 -21.45 5.33
N ALA A 283 15.18 -20.99 6.38
CA ALA A 283 16.60 -20.64 6.30
C ALA A 283 17.46 -21.87 5.96
N ALA A 284 17.23 -22.99 6.66
CA ALA A 284 17.97 -24.24 6.51
C ALA A 284 17.76 -24.91 5.14
N LYS A 285 16.54 -24.86 4.60
CA LYS A 285 16.22 -25.36 3.24
C LYS A 285 16.69 -24.42 2.12
N GLY A 286 17.14 -23.22 2.48
CA GLY A 286 17.52 -22.20 1.51
C GLY A 286 16.32 -21.63 0.75
N ASP A 287 15.19 -21.46 1.41
CA ASP A 287 14.00 -20.76 0.90
C ASP A 287 14.08 -19.24 1.09
N LEU A 288 15.10 -18.76 1.81
CA LEU A 288 15.44 -17.35 2.05
C LEU A 288 16.68 -16.94 1.23
N ARG A 289 16.54 -16.88 -0.10
CA ARG A 289 17.65 -16.54 -1.02
C ARG A 289 17.59 -15.10 -1.51
N ASN A 290 16.44 -14.45 -1.40
CA ASN A 290 16.24 -13.07 -1.82
C ASN A 290 15.49 -12.28 -0.75
N ILE A 291 15.64 -10.95 -0.76
CA ILE A 291 14.91 -10.06 0.15
C ILE A 291 13.39 -10.24 0.00
N GLU A 292 12.87 -10.54 -1.19
CA GLU A 292 11.47 -10.88 -1.41
C GLU A 292 10.98 -12.06 -0.57
N ASP A 293 11.86 -13.01 -0.26
CA ASP A 293 11.49 -14.19 0.52
C ASP A 293 11.12 -13.81 1.96
N ILE A 294 11.49 -12.62 2.45
CA ILE A 294 11.01 -12.09 3.73
C ILE A 294 9.49 -11.93 3.73
N LEU A 295 8.83 -11.70 2.60
CA LEU A 295 7.37 -11.64 2.56
C LEU A 295 6.72 -12.96 2.95
N LYS A 296 7.38 -14.10 2.69
CA LYS A 296 6.90 -15.43 3.12
C LYS A 296 6.88 -15.57 4.65
N THR A 297 7.65 -14.73 5.35
CA THR A 297 7.73 -14.69 6.82
C THR A 297 6.62 -13.84 7.44
N ILE A 298 5.98 -12.99 6.64
CA ILE A 298 4.89 -12.10 7.05
C ILE A 298 3.58 -12.79 6.69
N LYS A 299 2.90 -13.40 7.66
CA LYS A 299 1.65 -14.14 7.42
C LYS A 299 0.58 -13.34 6.69
N ALA A 300 0.49 -12.04 6.93
CA ALA A 300 -0.42 -11.17 6.22
C ALA A 300 -0.16 -11.18 4.70
N ALA A 301 1.10 -11.21 4.26
CA ALA A 301 1.43 -11.23 2.84
C ALA A 301 1.04 -12.56 2.16
N THR A 302 1.10 -13.68 2.89
CA THR A 302 0.81 -15.01 2.35
C THR A 302 -0.66 -15.42 2.45
N GLU A 303 -1.38 -15.04 3.52
CA GLU A 303 -2.74 -15.53 3.79
C GLU A 303 -3.85 -14.54 3.40
N LEU A 304 -3.57 -13.23 3.33
CA LEU A 304 -4.60 -12.24 2.99
C LEU A 304 -5.20 -12.41 1.58
N PRO A 305 -4.45 -12.78 0.53
CA PRO A 305 -5.05 -13.00 -0.79
C PRO A 305 -6.17 -14.03 -0.76
N ASP A 306 -6.01 -15.12 0.00
CA ASP A 306 -6.99 -16.19 0.12
C ASP A 306 -8.19 -15.75 0.96
N LEU A 307 -7.94 -15.03 2.05
CA LEU A 307 -9.00 -14.43 2.88
C LEU A 307 -9.87 -13.46 2.08
N VAL A 308 -9.26 -12.61 1.26
CA VAL A 308 -9.96 -11.68 0.36
C VAL A 308 -10.84 -12.43 -0.64
N ARG A 309 -10.32 -13.47 -1.30
CA ARG A 309 -11.11 -14.30 -2.22
C ARG A 309 -12.31 -14.96 -1.51
N ASN A 310 -12.12 -15.40 -0.27
CA ASN A 310 -13.20 -15.98 0.54
C ASN A 310 -14.24 -14.93 0.93
N LEU A 311 -13.83 -13.71 1.26
CA LEU A 311 -14.76 -12.59 1.52
C LEU A 311 -15.60 -12.24 0.28
N GLN A 312 -14.97 -12.14 -0.89
CA GLN A 312 -15.66 -11.88 -2.17
C GLN A 312 -16.71 -12.95 -2.48
N LYS A 313 -16.35 -14.22 -2.33
CA LYS A 313 -17.28 -15.35 -2.53
C LYS A 313 -18.42 -15.32 -1.51
N ALA A 314 -18.11 -15.00 -0.26
CA ALA A 314 -19.11 -14.99 0.81
C ALA A 314 -20.15 -13.87 0.61
N ILE A 315 -19.76 -12.67 0.18
CA ILE A 315 -20.69 -11.54 -0.01
C ILE A 315 -21.54 -11.65 -1.28
N SER A 316 -21.08 -12.39 -2.29
CA SER A 316 -21.71 -12.48 -3.62
C SER A 316 -23.23 -12.79 -3.60
N PRO A 317 -23.75 -13.72 -2.79
CA PRO A 317 -25.19 -13.96 -2.68
C PRO A 317 -26.00 -12.74 -2.22
N THR A 318 -25.46 -11.94 -1.30
CA THR A 318 -26.12 -10.71 -0.81
C THR A 318 -26.15 -9.63 -1.89
N VAL A 319 -25.08 -9.53 -2.69
CA VAL A 319 -25.04 -8.63 -3.86
C VAL A 319 -26.07 -9.07 -4.92
N GLY A 320 -26.14 -10.37 -5.22
CA GLY A 320 -27.12 -10.93 -6.16
C GLY A 320 -28.56 -10.71 -5.69
N PHE A 321 -28.83 -10.86 -4.38
CA PHE A 321 -30.14 -10.57 -3.79
C PHE A 321 -30.55 -9.12 -4.00
N VAL A 322 -29.67 -8.15 -3.67
CA VAL A 322 -29.98 -6.73 -3.86
C VAL A 322 -30.20 -6.42 -5.32
N SER A 323 -29.31 -6.88 -6.21
CA SER A 323 -29.44 -6.63 -7.65
C SER A 323 -30.75 -7.18 -8.24
N PHE A 324 -31.29 -8.26 -7.68
CA PHE A 324 -32.55 -8.83 -8.14
C PHE A 324 -33.76 -8.01 -7.67
N TYR A 325 -33.79 -7.61 -6.39
CA TYR A 325 -34.96 -6.96 -5.80
C TYR A 325 -34.92 -5.41 -5.80
N SER A 326 -33.78 -4.75 -6.02
CA SER A 326 -33.69 -3.29 -6.15
C SER A 326 -34.01 -2.77 -7.56
N GLY A 327 -34.26 -3.67 -8.51
CA GLY A 327 -34.50 -3.35 -9.93
C GLY A 327 -35.85 -2.70 -10.25
N ASP A 328 -36.12 -2.59 -11.56
CA ASP A 328 -37.32 -1.90 -12.09
C ASP A 328 -38.63 -2.54 -11.65
N ASP A 329 -38.65 -3.86 -11.42
CA ASP A 329 -39.83 -4.60 -10.97
C ASP A 329 -40.45 -4.03 -9.68
N GLY A 330 -39.63 -3.55 -8.75
CA GLY A 330 -40.13 -2.95 -7.49
C GLY A 330 -40.78 -1.58 -7.73
N ARG A 331 -40.28 -0.80 -8.69
CA ARG A 331 -40.87 0.48 -9.10
C ARG A 331 -42.17 0.28 -9.85
N ASP A 332 -42.21 -0.71 -10.75
CA ASP A 332 -43.40 -1.03 -11.53
C ASP A 332 -44.52 -1.62 -10.67
N ALA A 333 -44.17 -2.46 -9.69
CA ALA A 333 -45.13 -2.96 -8.70
C ALA A 333 -45.72 -1.83 -7.86
N MET A 334 -44.89 -0.89 -7.37
CA MET A 334 -45.37 0.27 -6.63
C MET A 334 -46.28 1.17 -7.49
N SER A 335 -45.88 1.40 -8.75
CA SER A 335 -46.66 2.22 -9.69
C SER A 335 -48.02 1.59 -9.99
N SER A 336 -48.10 0.26 -10.02
CA SER A 336 -49.37 -0.47 -10.19
C SER A 336 -50.31 -0.25 -9.00
N VAL A 337 -49.79 -0.24 -7.78
CA VAL A 337 -50.57 0.07 -6.57
C VAL A 337 -51.01 1.54 -6.59
N ASP A 338 -50.10 2.47 -6.90
CA ASP A 338 -50.39 3.91 -6.96
C ASP A 338 -51.48 4.23 -7.99
N ALA A 339 -51.49 3.53 -9.13
CA ALA A 339 -52.52 3.67 -10.15
C ALA A 339 -53.92 3.31 -9.61
N VAL A 340 -54.05 2.25 -8.82
CA VAL A 340 -55.31 1.85 -8.18
C VAL A 340 -55.75 2.86 -7.13
N LEU A 341 -54.81 3.38 -6.34
CA LEU A 341 -55.09 4.40 -5.32
C LEU A 341 -55.54 5.74 -5.92
N ALA A 342 -55.12 6.04 -7.14
CA ALA A 342 -55.55 7.23 -7.89
C ALA A 342 -56.86 7.03 -8.68
N ASP A 343 -57.24 5.78 -8.97
CA ASP A 343 -58.40 5.44 -9.78
C ASP A 343 -59.71 5.70 -9.03
N ASN A 344 -60.41 6.76 -9.44
CA ASN A 344 -61.73 7.12 -8.92
C ASN A 344 -62.84 6.93 -9.95
N THR A 345 -62.57 6.26 -11.07
CA THR A 345 -63.53 6.12 -12.18
C THR A 345 -64.76 5.33 -11.76
N ALA A 346 -64.55 4.19 -11.11
CA ALA A 346 -65.63 3.35 -10.55
C ALA A 346 -66.42 4.04 -9.42
N ALA A 347 -65.82 5.02 -8.72
CA ALA A 347 -66.46 5.74 -7.62
C ALA A 347 -67.32 6.94 -8.06
N ARG A 348 -66.95 7.59 -9.18
CA ARG A 348 -67.61 8.81 -9.68
C ARG A 348 -68.99 8.55 -10.31
N ASN A 349 -69.17 7.42 -10.98
CA ASN A 349 -70.38 7.13 -11.77
C ASN A 349 -71.33 6.12 -11.11
N SER A 350 -71.16 5.85 -9.82
CA SER A 350 -71.80 4.71 -9.14
C SER A 350 -72.59 5.09 -7.89
N THR A 351 -73.28 4.10 -7.33
CA THR A 351 -74.08 4.23 -6.10
C THR A 351 -73.23 4.58 -4.87
N SER A 352 -73.86 5.04 -3.79
CA SER A 352 -73.18 5.32 -2.51
C SER A 352 -72.43 4.10 -1.95
N ASN A 353 -72.99 2.90 -2.12
CA ASN A 353 -72.37 1.65 -1.66
C ASN A 353 -71.13 1.29 -2.48
N THR A 354 -71.18 1.43 -3.81
CA THR A 354 -70.02 1.23 -4.70
C THR A 354 -68.90 2.19 -4.37
N ARG A 355 -69.22 3.48 -4.15
CA ARG A 355 -68.23 4.49 -3.77
C ARG A 355 -67.57 4.16 -2.43
N ALA A 356 -68.35 3.72 -1.45
CA ALA A 356 -67.82 3.28 -0.15
C ALA A 356 -66.92 2.04 -0.28
N ALA A 357 -67.30 1.07 -1.12
CA ALA A 357 -66.50 -0.13 -1.36
C ALA A 357 -65.16 0.18 -2.04
N VAL A 358 -65.15 1.04 -3.06
CA VAL A 358 -63.91 1.48 -3.73
C VAL A 358 -62.98 2.18 -2.74
N ALA A 359 -63.52 3.09 -1.91
CA ALA A 359 -62.73 3.77 -0.88
C ALA A 359 -62.15 2.78 0.15
N GLU A 360 -62.96 1.81 0.62
CA GLU A 360 -62.51 0.81 1.60
C GLU A 360 -61.43 -0.12 1.02
N ILE A 361 -61.52 -0.49 -0.27
CA ILE A 361 -60.46 -1.24 -0.98
C ILE A 361 -59.20 -0.38 -1.13
N GLN A 362 -59.32 0.89 -1.49
CA GLN A 362 -58.17 1.80 -1.62
C GLN A 362 -57.49 2.03 -0.28
N ASP A 363 -58.23 2.18 0.81
CA ASP A 363 -57.69 2.31 2.16
C ASP A 363 -56.97 1.03 2.58
N LEU A 364 -57.57 -0.14 2.33
CA LEU A 364 -56.93 -1.45 2.53
C LEU A 364 -55.61 -1.57 1.76
N LEU A 365 -55.59 -1.24 0.47
CA LEU A 365 -54.37 -1.28 -0.34
C LEU A 365 -53.33 -0.28 0.13
N ARG A 366 -53.74 0.89 0.64
CA ARG A 366 -52.80 1.89 1.17
C ARG A 366 -52.11 1.37 2.43
N GLU A 367 -52.89 0.82 3.37
CA GLU A 367 -52.43 0.40 4.69
C GLU A 367 -51.68 -0.94 4.65
N ASP A 368 -52.22 -1.93 3.93
CA ASP A 368 -51.72 -3.31 4.00
C ASP A 368 -50.81 -3.68 2.84
N VAL A 369 -50.79 -2.89 1.76
CA VAL A 369 -49.95 -3.15 0.58
C VAL A 369 -48.92 -2.04 0.37
N GLN A 370 -49.34 -0.81 0.09
CA GLN A 370 -48.45 0.29 -0.32
C GLN A 370 -47.41 0.62 0.75
N ALA A 371 -47.84 0.92 1.98
CA ALA A 371 -46.93 1.32 3.04
C ALA A 371 -45.96 0.19 3.46
N PRO A 372 -46.41 -1.06 3.70
CA PRO A 372 -45.51 -2.17 4.01
C PRO A 372 -44.56 -2.51 2.86
N PHE A 373 -45.03 -2.50 1.61
CA PHE A 373 -44.18 -2.77 0.45
C PHE A 373 -43.12 -1.69 0.25
N ARG A 374 -43.46 -0.41 0.47
CA ARG A 374 -42.47 0.69 0.44
C ARG A 374 -41.38 0.49 1.50
N ASN A 375 -41.75 0.03 2.69
CA ASN A 375 -40.78 -0.27 3.75
C ASN A 375 -39.82 -1.41 3.37
N VAL A 376 -40.29 -2.44 2.66
CA VAL A 376 -39.42 -3.49 2.09
C VAL A 376 -38.42 -2.88 1.12
N MET A 377 -38.90 -2.11 0.14
CA MET A 377 -38.05 -1.48 -0.88
C MET A 377 -37.01 -0.51 -0.28
N ASP A 378 -37.42 0.30 0.69
CA ASP A 378 -36.51 1.23 1.36
C ASP A 378 -35.47 0.50 2.23
N SER A 379 -35.82 -0.65 2.82
CA SER A 379 -34.87 -1.49 3.55
C SER A 379 -33.85 -2.13 2.60
N ILE A 380 -34.29 -2.57 1.41
CA ILE A 380 -33.39 -3.11 0.36
C ILE A 380 -32.43 -2.02 -0.13
N ARG A 381 -32.90 -0.79 -0.38
CA ARG A 381 -32.04 0.34 -0.76
C ARG A 381 -31.01 0.69 0.31
N LYS A 382 -31.37 0.60 1.59
CA LYS A 382 -30.41 0.80 2.69
C LYS A 382 -29.36 -0.30 2.72
N LEU A 383 -29.73 -1.54 2.43
CA LEU A 383 -28.79 -2.64 2.27
C LEU A 383 -27.87 -2.42 1.07
N GLU A 384 -28.40 -1.98 -0.07
CA GLU A 384 -27.64 -1.59 -1.26
C GLU A 384 -26.58 -0.53 -0.93
N GLY A 385 -26.96 0.54 -0.23
CA GLY A 385 -26.02 1.57 0.21
C GLY A 385 -24.90 1.05 1.12
N ALA A 386 -25.22 0.11 2.02
CA ALA A 386 -24.22 -0.54 2.88
C ALA A 386 -23.26 -1.45 2.08
N LEU A 387 -23.77 -2.20 1.11
CA LEU A 387 -22.96 -2.97 0.17
C LEU A 387 -22.12 -2.06 -0.72
N ASP A 388 -22.60 -0.85 -1.02
CA ASP A 388 -21.86 0.06 -1.87
C ASP A 388 -20.63 0.65 -1.20
N ALA A 389 -20.72 0.93 0.10
CA ALA A 389 -19.60 1.32 0.94
C ALA A 389 -18.57 0.19 1.16
N PHE A 390 -18.91 -1.06 0.82
CA PHE A 390 -18.02 -2.20 1.04
C PHE A 390 -16.84 -2.21 0.04
N PRO A 391 -15.58 -2.22 0.51
CA PRO A 391 -14.43 -2.11 -0.38
C PRO A 391 -14.08 -3.42 -1.13
N VAL A 392 -14.45 -4.59 -0.60
CA VAL A 392 -13.99 -5.88 -1.14
C VAL A 392 -14.96 -6.46 -2.17
N LYS A 393 -15.22 -5.71 -3.24
CA LYS A 393 -16.08 -6.16 -4.35
C LYS A 393 -15.29 -7.00 -5.35
N GLU A 394 -15.96 -8.00 -5.96
CA GLU A 394 -15.36 -8.83 -7.00
C GLU A 394 -14.96 -7.96 -8.21
N GLY A 395 -13.78 -8.23 -8.78
CA GLY A 395 -13.21 -7.45 -9.91
C GLY A 395 -12.77 -6.01 -9.56
N LYS A 396 -13.11 -5.53 -8.37
CA LYS A 396 -12.89 -4.15 -7.92
C LYS A 396 -11.91 -4.04 -6.76
N PHE A 397 -11.65 -5.14 -6.06
CA PHE A 397 -10.65 -5.20 -5.00
C PHE A 397 -9.38 -5.90 -5.45
N ALA A 398 -8.23 -5.26 -5.23
CA ALA A 398 -6.91 -5.81 -5.51
C ALA A 398 -6.06 -5.78 -4.24
N ILE A 399 -5.26 -6.82 -4.06
CA ILE A 399 -4.23 -6.93 -3.03
C ILE A 399 -2.91 -7.28 -3.69
N GLU A 400 -1.87 -6.55 -3.33
CA GLU A 400 -0.50 -6.79 -3.81
C GLU A 400 0.46 -6.77 -2.62
N SER A 401 1.48 -7.60 -2.68
CA SER A 401 2.62 -7.54 -1.76
C SER A 401 3.90 -7.60 -2.56
N GLY A 402 4.94 -6.95 -2.04
CA GLY A 402 6.20 -6.81 -2.77
C GLY A 402 7.29 -6.18 -1.93
N VAL A 403 8.45 -5.98 -2.55
CA VAL A 403 9.59 -5.29 -1.95
C VAL A 403 9.99 -4.14 -2.84
N ALA A 404 9.67 -2.93 -2.39
CA ALA A 404 10.09 -1.71 -3.06
C ALA A 404 11.57 -1.47 -2.74
N SER A 405 12.39 -1.31 -3.76
CA SER A 405 13.85 -1.11 -3.61
C SER A 405 14.24 0.23 -4.19
N TYR A 406 15.10 0.97 -3.49
CA TYR A 406 15.54 2.28 -3.95
C TYR A 406 17.06 2.39 -3.98
N GLN A 407 17.54 3.13 -4.98
CA GLN A 407 18.94 3.35 -5.27
C GLN A 407 19.52 4.38 -4.32
N ARG A 408 20.77 4.14 -3.95
CA ARG A 408 21.56 4.99 -3.08
C ARG A 408 22.91 5.23 -3.72
N TRP A 409 23.40 6.46 -3.69
CA TRP A 409 24.70 6.79 -4.29
C TRP A 409 25.36 7.99 -3.61
N SER A 410 26.66 8.12 -3.80
CA SER A 410 27.39 9.35 -3.49
C SER A 410 27.92 9.96 -4.77
N THR A 411 27.73 11.27 -4.93
CA THR A 411 28.36 12.03 -6.01
C THR A 411 29.68 12.60 -5.50
N VAL A 412 30.76 12.24 -6.18
CA VAL A 412 32.09 12.78 -5.94
C VAL A 412 32.37 13.82 -7.00
N SER A 413 32.33 15.09 -6.59
CA SER A 413 32.74 16.21 -7.43
C SER A 413 33.41 17.27 -6.55
N MET A 414 34.64 17.66 -6.90
CA MET A 414 35.36 18.75 -6.25
C MET A 414 36.60 19.18 -7.04
N ASP A 415 37.12 20.36 -6.73
CA ASP A 415 38.43 20.79 -7.22
C ASP A 415 39.56 20.23 -6.35
N LEU A 416 40.55 19.63 -7.01
CA LEU A 416 41.77 19.11 -6.40
C LEU A 416 42.96 20.03 -6.67
N PRO A 417 43.92 20.11 -5.74
CA PRO A 417 45.15 20.86 -5.97
C PRO A 417 46.05 20.08 -6.93
N CYS A 418 46.12 20.52 -8.19
CA CYS A 418 47.10 20.04 -9.16
C CYS A 418 48.39 20.85 -9.09
N VAL A 419 49.48 20.25 -9.58
CA VAL A 419 50.79 20.92 -9.68
C VAL A 419 51.19 21.03 -11.14
N ARG A 420 51.60 22.23 -11.57
CA ARG A 420 52.31 22.45 -12.84
C ARG A 420 53.66 23.10 -12.58
N GLN A 421 54.60 22.94 -13.51
CA GLN A 421 55.88 23.65 -13.48
C GLN A 421 55.69 25.03 -14.12
N ALA A 422 55.78 26.09 -13.31
CA ALA A 422 55.79 27.47 -13.78
C ALA A 422 57.23 28.00 -13.83
N ARG A 423 57.50 28.99 -14.68
CA ARG A 423 58.81 29.66 -14.74
C ARG A 423 58.69 31.06 -14.16
N MET A 424 59.52 31.37 -13.17
CA MET A 424 59.61 32.73 -12.63
C MET A 424 60.89 33.38 -13.19
N PRO A 425 60.78 34.51 -13.91
CA PRO A 425 61.93 35.29 -14.30
C PRO A 425 62.53 35.98 -13.06
N TYR A 426 63.85 36.08 -13.00
CA TYR A 426 64.53 36.91 -11.99
C TYR A 426 65.49 37.88 -12.67
N ASN A 427 65.66 39.03 -12.01
CA ASN A 427 66.69 40.01 -12.37
C ASN A 427 67.33 40.52 -11.07
N VAL A 428 68.58 40.14 -10.83
CA VAL A 428 69.33 40.54 -9.62
C VAL A 428 70.72 40.97 -10.05
N ALA A 429 71.15 42.16 -9.63
CA ALA A 429 72.47 42.72 -9.92
C ALA A 429 72.86 42.67 -11.42
N GLY A 430 71.89 42.86 -12.32
CA GLY A 430 72.09 42.82 -13.77
C GLY A 430 72.07 41.42 -14.41
N PHE A 431 72.05 40.35 -13.61
CA PHE A 431 71.87 38.98 -14.10
C PHE A 431 70.40 38.68 -14.32
N LYS A 432 70.05 38.23 -15.53
CA LYS A 432 68.70 37.78 -15.90
C LYS A 432 68.68 36.27 -16.09
N GLY A 433 67.67 35.62 -15.53
CA GLY A 433 67.45 34.20 -15.71
C GLY A 433 66.01 33.82 -15.40
N SER A 434 65.72 32.52 -15.43
CA SER A 434 64.46 31.98 -14.93
C SER A 434 64.73 30.68 -14.18
N PHE A 435 63.90 30.40 -13.18
CA PHE A 435 63.89 29.10 -12.52
C PHE A 435 62.47 28.51 -12.57
N GLY A 436 62.41 27.17 -12.61
CA GLY A 436 61.16 26.43 -12.50
C GLY A 436 60.70 26.36 -11.04
N TYR A 437 59.42 26.54 -10.80
CA TYR A 437 58.80 26.35 -9.49
C TYR A 437 57.46 25.63 -9.63
N PRO A 438 57.07 24.81 -8.64
CA PRO A 438 55.75 24.18 -8.63
C PRO A 438 54.68 25.24 -8.33
N GLU A 439 53.71 25.37 -9.21
CA GLU A 439 52.52 26.20 -9.04
C GLU A 439 51.30 25.29 -8.83
N PHE A 440 50.53 25.56 -7.78
CA PHE A 440 49.28 24.84 -7.50
C PHE A 440 48.11 25.53 -8.18
N PHE A 441 47.25 24.75 -8.83
CA PHE A 441 46.04 25.25 -9.50
C PHE A 441 44.86 24.27 -9.31
N PRO A 442 43.61 24.75 -9.38
CA PRO A 442 42.43 23.88 -9.33
C PRO A 442 42.34 22.97 -10.55
N CYS A 443 42.16 21.67 -10.30
CA CYS A 443 41.74 20.69 -11.28
C CYS A 443 40.37 20.13 -10.87
N PRO A 444 39.35 20.21 -11.74
CA PRO A 444 38.08 19.58 -11.45
C PRO A 444 38.24 18.06 -11.48
N TYR A 445 37.68 17.39 -10.47
CA TYR A 445 37.52 15.94 -10.43
C TYR A 445 36.02 15.60 -10.34
N GLY A 446 35.58 14.66 -11.18
CA GLY A 446 34.18 14.24 -11.29
C GLY A 446 33.33 15.10 -12.24
N PRO A 447 31.99 14.96 -12.20
CA PRO A 447 31.23 14.16 -11.24
C PRO A 447 31.36 12.64 -11.48
N GLU A 448 31.78 11.92 -10.44
CA GLU A 448 31.74 10.46 -10.41
C GLU A 448 30.61 10.00 -9.48
N THR A 449 29.82 9.02 -9.92
CA THR A 449 28.73 8.44 -9.13
C THR A 449 29.16 7.10 -8.58
N LEU A 450 29.17 6.98 -7.26
CA LEU A 450 29.47 5.75 -6.55
C LEU A 450 28.16 5.14 -5.99
N PRO A 451 27.64 4.04 -6.57
CA PRO A 451 26.43 3.42 -6.07
C PRO A 451 26.71 2.58 -4.81
N TRP A 452 25.79 2.67 -3.88
CA TRP A 452 25.75 1.88 -2.65
C TRP A 452 24.67 0.81 -2.74
N PRO A 453 24.73 -0.26 -1.92
CA PRO A 453 23.66 -1.23 -1.84
C PRO A 453 22.30 -0.58 -1.57
N ASN A 454 21.32 -1.03 -2.34
CA ASN A 454 19.94 -0.60 -2.23
C ASN A 454 19.41 -0.87 -0.83
N HIS A 455 18.46 -0.05 -0.43
CA HIS A 455 17.61 -0.36 0.70
C HIS A 455 16.28 -0.92 0.18
N HIS A 456 15.63 -1.71 1.03
CA HIS A 456 14.45 -2.46 0.65
C HIS A 456 13.31 -2.25 1.65
N ILE A 457 12.10 -2.04 1.16
CA ILE A 457 10.91 -1.82 1.97
C ILE A 457 9.84 -2.83 1.53
N PRO A 458 9.67 -3.94 2.28
CA PRO A 458 8.54 -4.83 2.06
C PRO A 458 7.22 -4.11 2.33
N TYR A 459 6.20 -4.42 1.53
CA TYR A 459 4.90 -3.77 1.62
C TYR A 459 3.76 -4.73 1.33
N ILE A 460 2.58 -4.36 1.83
CA ILE A 460 1.28 -4.90 1.42
C ILE A 460 0.42 -3.69 1.05
N LYS A 461 -0.28 -3.74 -0.08
CA LYS A 461 -1.18 -2.67 -0.50
C LYS A 461 -2.51 -3.21 -0.99
N PHE A 462 -3.56 -2.41 -0.82
CA PHE A 462 -4.91 -2.73 -1.27
C PHE A 462 -5.49 -1.60 -2.09
N ARG A 463 -6.36 -1.93 -3.03
CA ARG A 463 -7.13 -0.96 -3.79
C ARG A 463 -8.56 -1.44 -3.88
N ALA A 464 -9.48 -0.57 -3.52
CA ALA A 464 -10.90 -0.72 -3.82
C ALA A 464 -11.24 0.26 -4.96
N GLN A 465 -11.77 -0.25 -6.07
CA GLN A 465 -12.17 0.53 -7.25
C GLN A 465 -13.68 0.66 -7.37
#